data_AF-A0A2A3LLH5-F1
#
_entry.id   AF-A0A2A3LLH5-F1
#
_cell.length_a   1.000
_cell.length_b   1.000
_cell.length_c   1.000
_cell.angle_alpha   90.00
_cell.angle_beta   90.00
_cell.angle_gamma   90.00
#
_symmetry.space_group_name_H-M   'P 1'
#
loop_
_entity.id
_entity.type
_entity.pdbx_description
1 polymer ?
#
loop_
_entity_poly.entity_id
_entity_poly.type
_entity_poly.pdbx_seq_one_letter_code
_entity_poly.pdbx_strand_id
1 'polypeptide(L)'
;MLAEAGLVQTSDSGQINAAAVLRPATNTVAGYSMWRFDDPLQSVQPIFIKLGFGTSSQASRPAFRVQVGRGSDGANGLLGLVTPEFAVNSPAQAPASGEYVSFATHSAGFAALAYKPEGSHSASNAYGPVVAFAIQRTCNNQGLPTAEGLLLLAPSTGSGKASSGQACRLRFEPTQDTTGALNSFDLGFVPGSTTDSRVGLAPQIFPHWMMLPKQRPCVGTAGSIAGEVGLHTQFPMALVGVAQRNYLHLGGAFGCTLSAFNKSSSPTAVATATSILWED
;
A
#
# COMPACT_ATOMS: atom_id res chain seq x y z
N MET A 1 11.68 -5.79 -10.84
CA MET A 1 10.81 -5.77 -9.64
C MET A 1 9.31 -5.79 -9.95
N LEU A 2 8.65 -4.73 -10.45
CA LEU A 2 7.18 -4.78 -10.67
C LEU A 2 6.78 -5.78 -11.77
N ALA A 3 7.55 -5.85 -12.85
CA ALA A 3 7.38 -6.87 -13.90
C ALA A 3 7.62 -8.28 -13.34
N GLU A 4 8.69 -8.47 -12.56
CA GLU A 4 9.01 -9.74 -11.89
C GLU A 4 7.93 -10.16 -10.90
N ALA A 5 7.26 -9.20 -10.24
CA ALA A 5 6.15 -9.48 -9.35
C ALA A 5 4.86 -9.88 -10.10
N GLY A 6 4.82 -9.78 -11.42
CA GLY A 6 3.70 -10.21 -12.26
C GLY A 6 2.81 -9.08 -12.80
N LEU A 7 3.15 -7.81 -12.56
CA LEU A 7 2.47 -6.70 -13.25
C LEU A 7 2.95 -6.57 -14.70
N VAL A 8 2.04 -6.22 -15.60
CA VAL A 8 2.41 -6.00 -17.00
C VAL A 8 2.63 -4.53 -17.25
N GLN A 9 3.84 -4.17 -17.70
CA GLN A 9 4.10 -2.82 -18.18
C GLN A 9 3.35 -2.60 -19.50
N THR A 10 2.68 -1.48 -19.60
CA THR A 10 1.97 -1.06 -20.82
C THR A 10 2.94 -0.51 -21.86
N SER A 11 2.47 -0.34 -23.10
CA SER A 11 3.25 0.24 -24.20
C SER A 11 3.02 1.75 -24.38
N ASP A 12 2.55 2.44 -23.33
CA ASP A 12 2.30 3.88 -23.36
C ASP A 12 3.56 4.67 -23.70
N SER A 13 3.41 5.67 -24.56
CA SER A 13 4.48 6.54 -25.06
C SER A 13 4.98 7.51 -23.99
N GLY A 14 6.29 7.77 -23.98
CA GLY A 14 6.90 8.70 -23.01
C GLY A 14 7.14 8.10 -21.62
N GLN A 15 6.98 6.78 -21.44
CA GLN A 15 7.42 6.12 -20.22
C GLN A 15 8.94 6.25 -20.01
N ILE A 16 9.33 6.29 -18.74
CA ILE A 16 10.71 6.49 -18.28
C ILE A 16 11.61 5.34 -18.74
N ASN A 17 12.77 5.69 -19.30
CA ASN A 17 13.84 4.73 -19.55
C ASN A 17 14.80 4.75 -18.36
N ALA A 18 14.74 3.72 -17.52
CA ALA A 18 15.57 3.63 -16.31
C ALA A 18 17.08 3.65 -16.60
N ALA A 19 17.53 3.26 -17.79
CA ALA A 19 18.95 3.26 -18.15
C ALA A 19 19.48 4.64 -18.56
N ALA A 20 18.62 5.57 -18.97
CA ALA A 20 19.00 6.88 -19.47
C ALA A 20 18.58 8.05 -18.57
N VAL A 21 17.68 7.80 -17.62
CA VAL A 21 17.13 8.87 -16.79
C VAL A 21 18.15 9.36 -15.75
N LEU A 22 18.32 10.67 -15.69
CA LEU A 22 19.11 11.33 -14.64
C LEU A 22 18.24 11.59 -13.41
N ARG A 23 18.88 11.70 -12.24
CA ARG A 23 18.20 12.15 -11.03
C ARG A 23 17.61 13.55 -11.26
N PRO A 24 16.32 13.78 -10.99
CA PRO A 24 15.72 15.09 -11.20
C PRO A 24 16.09 16.06 -10.07
N ALA A 25 15.81 17.35 -10.28
CA ALA A 25 15.91 18.37 -9.25
C ALA A 25 14.96 18.07 -8.06
N THR A 26 15.20 18.74 -6.93
CA THR A 26 14.34 18.70 -5.74
C THR A 26 12.87 18.95 -6.11
N ASN A 27 11.94 18.20 -5.50
CA ASN A 27 10.49 18.28 -5.76
C ASN A 27 10.07 18.07 -7.22
N THR A 28 10.87 17.37 -8.02
CA THR A 28 10.60 17.14 -9.45
C THR A 28 10.44 15.66 -9.75
N VAL A 29 9.48 15.33 -10.62
CA VAL A 29 9.27 14.00 -11.20
C VAL A 29 10.07 13.90 -12.50
N ALA A 30 10.95 12.91 -12.61
CA ALA A 30 11.79 12.68 -13.79
C ALA A 30 11.04 12.00 -14.95
N GLY A 31 9.99 11.25 -14.64
CA GLY A 31 9.21 10.48 -15.60
C GLY A 31 8.26 9.53 -14.91
N TYR A 32 7.56 8.73 -15.71
CA TYR A 32 6.55 7.79 -15.22
C TYR A 32 6.70 6.42 -15.87
N SER A 33 6.13 5.41 -15.22
CA SER A 33 5.85 4.11 -15.84
C SER A 33 4.37 3.79 -15.66
N MET A 34 3.81 3.04 -16.58
CA MET A 34 2.39 2.68 -16.60
C MET A 34 2.26 1.17 -16.63
N TRP A 35 1.53 0.64 -15.66
CA TRP A 35 1.37 -0.79 -15.41
C TRP A 35 -0.10 -1.18 -15.40
N ARG A 36 -0.38 -2.45 -15.58
CA ARG A 36 -1.71 -3.03 -15.40
C ARG A 36 -1.64 -4.37 -14.67
N PHE A 37 -2.75 -4.77 -14.07
CA PHE A 37 -2.88 -6.11 -13.50
C PHE A 37 -2.89 -7.16 -14.62
N ASP A 38 -2.38 -8.36 -14.27
CA ASP A 38 -2.43 -9.54 -15.11
C ASP A 38 -3.36 -10.58 -14.49
N ASP A 39 -4.62 -10.17 -14.27
CA ASP A 39 -5.67 -11.00 -13.69
C ASP A 39 -6.87 -11.11 -14.64
N PRO A 40 -7.74 -12.13 -14.50
CA PRO A 40 -8.92 -12.28 -15.34
C PRO A 40 -9.88 -11.08 -15.31
N LEU A 41 -9.91 -10.36 -14.18
CA LEU A 41 -10.76 -9.18 -13.99
C LEU A 41 -10.22 -7.97 -14.75
N GLN A 42 -9.00 -7.99 -15.27
CA GLN A 42 -8.47 -6.92 -16.12
C GLN A 42 -9.30 -6.71 -17.39
N SER A 43 -9.97 -7.76 -17.88
CA SER A 43 -10.89 -7.68 -19.03
C SER A 43 -12.27 -7.10 -18.70
N VAL A 44 -12.69 -7.14 -17.43
CA VAL A 44 -14.02 -6.72 -16.97
C VAL A 44 -13.98 -5.35 -16.30
N GLN A 45 -13.04 -5.18 -15.37
CA GLN A 45 -12.74 -3.92 -14.69
C GLN A 45 -11.24 -3.69 -14.72
N PRO A 46 -10.71 -3.13 -15.82
CA PRO A 46 -9.29 -2.84 -15.96
C PRO A 46 -8.78 -1.91 -14.86
N ILE A 47 -7.58 -2.21 -14.38
CA ILE A 47 -6.82 -1.36 -13.46
C ILE A 47 -5.52 -0.99 -14.16
N PHE A 48 -5.29 0.32 -14.27
CA PHE A 48 -4.04 0.91 -14.74
C PHE A 48 -3.40 1.70 -13.61
N ILE A 49 -2.08 1.54 -13.46
CA ILE A 49 -1.30 2.12 -12.37
C ILE A 49 -0.22 2.98 -13.00
N LYS A 50 -0.30 4.27 -12.74
CA LYS A 50 0.74 5.22 -13.09
C LYS A 50 1.66 5.43 -11.90
N LEU A 51 2.95 5.19 -12.11
CA LEU A 51 4.01 5.43 -11.15
C LEU A 51 4.96 6.49 -11.66
N GLY A 52 4.93 7.67 -11.05
CA GLY A 52 5.91 8.73 -11.26
C GLY A 52 7.11 8.55 -10.33
N PHE A 53 8.31 8.78 -10.85
CA PHE A 53 9.56 8.67 -10.10
C PHE A 53 10.22 10.03 -9.97
N GLY A 54 10.60 10.43 -8.75
CA GLY A 54 11.13 11.77 -8.52
C GLY A 54 11.91 11.92 -7.22
N THR A 55 12.08 13.17 -6.82
CA THR A 55 12.62 13.53 -5.51
C THR A 55 11.62 14.38 -4.72
N SER A 56 11.72 14.33 -3.39
CA SER A 56 10.91 15.11 -2.45
C SER A 56 11.63 16.44 -2.12
N SER A 57 11.47 16.93 -0.88
CA SER A 57 12.06 18.17 -0.37
C SER A 57 13.59 18.24 -0.36
N GLN A 58 14.29 17.15 -0.71
CA GLN A 58 15.73 17.11 -0.93
C GLN A 58 16.04 16.16 -2.10
N ALA A 59 17.07 16.46 -2.89
CA ALA A 59 17.49 15.61 -4.01
C ALA A 59 17.90 14.19 -3.60
N SER A 60 18.31 13.99 -2.35
CA SER A 60 18.61 12.66 -1.78
C SER A 60 17.39 11.92 -1.26
N ARG A 61 16.18 12.48 -1.32
CA ARG A 61 14.95 11.85 -0.82
C ARG A 61 14.11 11.37 -2.01
N PRO A 62 14.09 10.06 -2.31
CA PRO A 62 13.24 9.57 -3.38
C PRO A 62 11.78 9.84 -3.07
N ALA A 63 11.02 10.15 -4.12
CA ALA A 63 9.59 10.36 -4.08
C ALA A 63 8.95 9.54 -5.20
N PHE A 64 7.83 8.92 -4.88
CA PHE A 64 6.97 8.30 -5.87
C PHE A 64 5.66 9.07 -5.93
N ARG A 65 5.05 9.01 -7.11
CA ARG A 65 3.68 9.44 -7.35
C ARG A 65 2.90 8.22 -7.81
N VAL A 66 1.84 7.86 -7.11
CA VAL A 66 1.00 6.73 -7.51
C VAL A 66 -0.40 7.23 -7.83
N GLN A 67 -0.92 6.79 -8.98
CA GLN A 67 -2.27 7.07 -9.42
C GLN A 67 -2.85 5.82 -10.05
N VAL A 68 -4.15 5.59 -9.84
CA VAL A 68 -4.85 4.43 -10.40
C VAL A 68 -6.03 4.90 -11.23
N GLY A 69 -6.23 4.29 -12.40
CA GLY A 69 -7.33 4.57 -13.31
C GLY A 69 -7.91 3.31 -13.94
N ARG A 70 -8.99 3.47 -14.72
CA ARG A 70 -9.67 2.36 -15.44
C ARG A 70 -9.14 2.17 -16.86
N GLY A 71 -8.37 3.10 -17.37
CA GLY A 71 -7.77 3.01 -18.70
C GLY A 71 -6.50 3.83 -18.78
N SER A 72 -5.83 3.72 -19.92
CA SER A 72 -4.74 4.61 -20.31
C SER A 72 -5.03 5.22 -21.68
N ASP A 73 -4.56 6.44 -21.91
CA ASP A 73 -4.69 7.14 -23.20
C ASP A 73 -3.54 6.84 -24.18
N GLY A 74 -2.56 6.01 -23.78
CA GLY A 74 -1.39 5.69 -24.58
C GLY A 74 -0.25 6.72 -24.47
N ALA A 75 -0.41 7.79 -23.68
CA ALA A 75 0.51 8.93 -23.64
C ALA A 75 0.48 9.70 -22.29
N ASN A 76 0.57 8.98 -21.17
CA ASN A 76 0.69 9.47 -19.78
C ASN A 76 -0.63 9.80 -19.04
N GLY A 77 -1.77 9.76 -19.72
CA GLY A 77 -3.08 10.00 -19.11
C GLY A 77 -3.77 8.72 -18.68
N LEU A 78 -4.29 8.71 -17.45
CA LEU A 78 -5.25 7.70 -17.01
C LEU A 78 -6.66 8.10 -17.46
N LEU A 79 -7.46 7.13 -17.86
CA LEU A 79 -8.84 7.31 -18.32
C LEU A 79 -9.86 6.74 -17.32
N GLY A 80 -11.12 7.18 -17.47
CA GLY A 80 -12.25 6.73 -16.67
C GLY A 80 -12.23 7.30 -15.26
N LEU A 81 -12.54 6.46 -14.28
CA LEU A 81 -12.44 6.84 -12.88
C LEU A 81 -10.99 6.79 -12.43
N VAL A 82 -10.43 7.95 -12.05
CA VAL A 82 -9.01 8.09 -11.71
C VAL A 82 -8.87 8.61 -10.28
N THR A 83 -7.98 8.00 -9.49
CA THR A 83 -7.64 8.50 -8.15
C THR A 83 -6.93 9.85 -8.24
N PRO A 84 -6.93 10.67 -7.18
CA PRO A 84 -5.91 11.70 -7.03
C PRO A 84 -4.51 11.07 -7.08
N GLU A 85 -3.52 11.86 -7.48
CA GLU A 85 -2.12 11.43 -7.42
C GLU A 85 -1.63 11.46 -5.97
N PHE A 86 -1.19 10.31 -5.47
CA PHE A 86 -0.67 10.17 -4.12
C PHE A 86 0.84 10.33 -4.08
N ALA A 87 1.29 11.24 -3.23
CA ALA A 87 2.69 11.48 -2.99
C ALA A 87 3.24 10.48 -1.95
N VAL A 88 4.02 9.52 -2.40
CA VAL A 88 4.67 8.54 -1.53
C VAL A 88 6.13 8.93 -1.34
N ASN A 89 6.40 9.69 -0.28
CA ASN A 89 7.71 10.31 -0.05
C ASN A 89 8.43 9.69 1.14
N SER A 90 9.77 9.75 1.13
CA SER A 90 10.58 9.51 2.34
C SER A 90 10.63 10.75 3.24
N PRO A 91 10.36 10.63 4.56
CA PRO A 91 10.59 11.71 5.53
C PRO A 91 12.07 11.80 5.94
N ALA A 92 12.83 10.71 5.80
CA ALA A 92 14.23 10.62 6.16
C ALA A 92 15.14 10.80 4.92
N GLN A 93 16.40 11.20 5.18
CA GLN A 93 17.47 11.20 4.17
C GLN A 93 17.57 9.82 3.51
N ALA A 94 18.02 9.75 2.25
CA ALA A 94 18.43 8.46 1.69
C ALA A 94 19.31 7.75 2.71
N PRO A 95 19.11 6.45 2.92
CA PRO A 95 19.95 5.71 3.83
C PRO A 95 21.42 5.87 3.44
N ALA A 96 22.30 5.78 4.44
CA ALA A 96 23.75 5.73 4.22
C ALA A 96 24.10 4.63 3.21
N SER A 97 25.28 4.72 2.60
CA SER A 97 25.79 3.71 1.67
C SER A 97 25.60 2.30 2.23
N GLY A 98 24.80 1.47 1.54
CA GLY A 98 24.45 0.11 1.96
C GLY A 98 23.39 -0.52 1.04
N GLU A 99 23.37 -1.84 0.99
CA GLU A 99 22.34 -2.61 0.30
C GLU A 99 21.11 -2.72 1.21
N TYR A 100 19.94 -2.35 0.68
CA TYR A 100 18.66 -2.47 1.39
C TYR A 100 17.72 -3.30 0.53
N VAL A 101 17.06 -4.27 1.16
CA VAL A 101 16.02 -5.07 0.50
C VAL A 101 14.86 -4.19 0.08
N SER A 102 14.16 -4.57 -0.98
CA SER A 102 12.90 -3.97 -1.40
C SER A 102 11.98 -5.09 -1.84
N PHE A 103 10.69 -4.93 -1.60
CA PHE A 103 9.70 -5.97 -1.82
C PHE A 103 8.65 -5.48 -2.83
N ALA A 104 8.27 -6.36 -3.73
CA ALA A 104 7.07 -6.20 -4.54
C ALA A 104 6.41 -7.55 -4.69
N THR A 105 5.09 -7.54 -4.76
CA THR A 105 4.26 -8.74 -4.91
C THR A 105 3.02 -8.37 -5.69
N HIS A 106 2.49 -9.34 -6.42
CA HIS A 106 1.19 -9.24 -7.03
C HIS A 106 0.50 -10.60 -7.02
N SER A 107 -0.82 -10.53 -6.93
CA SER A 107 -1.70 -11.67 -7.17
C SER A 107 -3.01 -11.17 -7.76
N ALA A 108 -3.94 -12.08 -8.04
CA ALA A 108 -5.21 -11.69 -8.64
C ALA A 108 -5.92 -10.62 -7.79
N GLY A 109 -6.04 -9.41 -8.36
CA GLY A 109 -6.64 -8.27 -7.69
C GLY A 109 -5.81 -7.61 -6.58
N PHE A 110 -4.52 -7.93 -6.43
CA PHE A 110 -3.64 -7.32 -5.43
C PHE A 110 -2.26 -6.99 -6.01
N ALA A 111 -1.73 -5.83 -5.64
CA ALA A 111 -0.32 -5.52 -5.84
C ALA A 111 0.19 -4.61 -4.72
N ALA A 112 1.42 -4.84 -4.28
CA ALA A 112 2.07 -3.97 -3.31
C ALA A 112 3.55 -3.79 -3.62
N LEU A 113 4.09 -2.65 -3.18
CA LEU A 113 5.51 -2.34 -3.25
C LEU A 113 5.94 -1.70 -1.94
N ALA A 114 7.09 -2.12 -1.43
CA ALA A 114 7.81 -1.54 -0.31
C ALA A 114 9.27 -1.37 -0.68
N TYR A 115 9.64 -0.15 -1.04
CA TYR A 115 11.02 0.22 -1.36
C TYR A 115 11.78 0.56 -0.08
N LYS A 116 12.85 -0.20 0.16
CA LYS A 116 13.77 -0.02 1.29
C LYS A 116 13.04 0.16 2.63
N PRO A 117 12.25 -0.82 3.10
CA PRO A 117 11.61 -0.84 4.44
C PRO A 117 12.52 -0.44 5.60
N GLU A 118 13.81 -0.75 5.54
CA GLU A 118 14.79 -0.39 6.58
C GLU A 118 15.50 0.95 6.31
N GLY A 119 15.32 1.53 5.14
CA GLY A 119 16.08 2.69 4.68
C GLY A 119 15.68 4.03 5.30
N SER A 120 14.52 4.10 5.96
CA SER A 120 14.09 5.33 6.65
C SER A 120 14.54 5.30 8.11
N HIS A 121 15.65 5.93 8.42
CA HIS A 121 16.05 6.18 9.80
C HIS A 121 15.44 7.52 10.23
N SER A 122 14.35 7.49 10.99
CA SER A 122 14.02 8.61 11.87
C SER A 122 14.74 8.40 13.20
N ALA A 123 15.13 9.47 13.88
CA ALA A 123 15.81 9.41 15.18
C ALA A 123 14.99 8.70 16.28
N SER A 124 13.73 8.33 16.01
CA SER A 124 12.80 7.70 16.93
C SER A 124 12.49 6.22 16.63
N ASN A 125 13.39 5.46 15.98
CA ASN A 125 13.35 3.98 15.85
C ASN A 125 12.14 3.35 15.11
N ALA A 126 11.27 4.13 14.47
CA ALA A 126 10.21 3.55 13.64
C ALA A 126 10.78 3.21 12.24
N TYR A 127 11.23 1.95 12.07
CA TYR A 127 11.55 1.39 10.76
C TYR A 127 10.28 1.36 9.90
N GLY A 128 10.38 1.93 8.70
CA GLY A 128 9.29 1.93 7.73
C GLY A 128 9.81 2.23 6.33
N PRO A 129 9.13 1.73 5.29
CA PRO A 129 9.56 1.92 3.91
C PRO A 129 9.72 3.37 3.53
N VAL A 130 10.85 3.61 2.86
CA VAL A 130 11.17 4.86 2.18
C VAL A 130 10.00 5.22 1.27
N VAL A 131 9.48 4.24 0.52
CA VAL A 131 8.27 4.36 -0.31
C VAL A 131 7.46 3.07 -0.19
N ALA A 132 6.16 3.16 0.00
CA ALA A 132 5.29 2.00 -0.13
C ALA A 132 3.91 2.37 -0.69
N PHE A 133 3.26 1.44 -1.38
CA PHE A 133 1.82 1.47 -1.67
C PHE A 133 1.26 0.05 -1.73
N ALA A 134 -0.04 -0.09 -1.53
CA ALA A 134 -0.78 -1.31 -1.79
C ALA A 134 -2.06 -0.98 -2.55
N ILE A 135 -2.38 -1.78 -3.55
CA ILE A 135 -3.57 -1.66 -4.38
C ILE A 135 -4.31 -2.98 -4.28
N GLN A 136 -5.58 -2.93 -3.91
CA GLN A 136 -6.38 -4.15 -3.78
C GLN A 136 -7.79 -3.94 -4.31
N ARG A 137 -8.26 -4.90 -5.10
CA ARG A 137 -9.68 -5.06 -5.44
C ARG A 137 -10.47 -5.41 -4.18
N THR A 138 -11.76 -5.17 -4.21
CA THR A 138 -12.71 -5.81 -3.28
C THR A 138 -12.59 -7.32 -3.34
N CYS A 139 -12.98 -8.00 -2.26
CA CYS A 139 -13.08 -9.46 -2.26
C CYS A 139 -14.47 -9.97 -1.88
N ASN A 140 -14.76 -11.21 -2.26
CA ASN A 140 -15.94 -11.93 -1.80
C ASN A 140 -15.69 -12.59 -0.42
N ASN A 141 -16.66 -13.36 0.08
CA ASN A 141 -16.58 -14.01 1.40
C ASN A 141 -15.55 -15.15 1.47
N GLN A 142 -14.96 -15.54 0.34
CA GLN A 142 -13.87 -16.52 0.25
C GLN A 142 -12.51 -15.84 0.05
N GLY A 143 -12.47 -14.50 0.08
CA GLY A 143 -11.25 -13.74 -0.17
C GLY A 143 -10.78 -13.76 -1.62
N LEU A 144 -11.66 -14.08 -2.58
CA LEU A 144 -11.34 -13.96 -4.01
C LEU A 144 -11.66 -12.54 -4.50
N PRO A 145 -10.84 -11.96 -5.39
CA PRO A 145 -11.05 -10.61 -5.88
C PRO A 145 -12.37 -10.48 -6.66
N THR A 146 -12.97 -9.30 -6.61
CA THR A 146 -14.22 -8.98 -7.32
C THR A 146 -14.07 -7.70 -8.14
N ALA A 147 -15.04 -7.46 -9.01
CA ALA A 147 -15.12 -6.30 -9.89
C ALA A 147 -15.83 -5.08 -9.25
N GLU A 148 -16.16 -5.13 -7.95
CA GLU A 148 -17.01 -4.11 -7.30
C GLU A 148 -16.25 -2.79 -6.98
N GLY A 149 -14.94 -2.86 -6.80
CA GLY A 149 -14.15 -1.67 -6.52
C GLY A 149 -12.69 -1.95 -6.19
N LEU A 150 -12.01 -0.89 -5.77
CA LEU A 150 -10.59 -0.89 -5.45
C LEU A 150 -10.27 0.07 -4.32
N LEU A 151 -9.23 -0.27 -3.56
CA LEU A 151 -8.60 0.56 -2.55
C LEU A 151 -7.11 0.70 -2.88
N LEU A 152 -6.68 1.95 -3.03
CA LEU A 152 -5.28 2.37 -3.04
C LEU A 152 -4.92 2.83 -1.62
N LEU A 153 -3.84 2.27 -1.09
CA LEU A 153 -3.26 2.56 0.22
C LEU A 153 -1.84 3.09 0.04
N ALA A 154 -1.51 4.15 0.78
CA ALA A 154 -0.17 4.71 0.85
C ALA A 154 0.09 5.28 2.26
N PRO A 155 1.35 5.43 2.68
CA PRO A 155 1.69 6.20 3.88
C PRO A 155 1.29 7.67 3.68
N SER A 156 0.98 8.38 4.76
CA SER A 156 0.81 9.83 4.68
C SER A 156 2.10 10.56 4.29
N THR A 157 1.95 11.76 3.75
CA THR A 157 3.05 12.66 3.39
C THR A 157 3.69 13.37 4.60
N GLY A 158 3.13 13.20 5.81
CA GLY A 158 3.57 13.84 7.04
C GLY A 158 4.71 13.10 7.76
N SER A 159 5.27 13.73 8.79
CA SER A 159 6.43 13.25 9.56
C SER A 159 6.17 12.06 10.51
N GLY A 160 5.08 11.31 10.34
CA GLY A 160 4.65 10.24 11.26
C GLY A 160 4.05 9.02 10.55
N LYS A 161 4.80 8.39 9.63
CA LYS A 161 4.33 7.29 8.76
C LYS A 161 3.64 6.12 9.48
N ALA A 162 3.96 5.87 10.76
CA ALA A 162 3.45 4.72 11.49
C ALA A 162 1.98 4.86 11.96
N SER A 163 1.39 6.07 11.99
CA SER A 163 0.05 6.29 12.54
C SER A 163 -0.92 7.01 11.61
N SER A 164 -0.52 7.32 10.37
CA SER A 164 -1.42 7.98 9.42
C SER A 164 -1.11 7.54 7.98
N GLY A 165 -2.08 6.89 7.35
CA GLY A 165 -2.07 6.60 5.91
C GLY A 165 -2.87 7.62 5.09
N GLN A 166 -2.73 7.51 3.77
CA GLN A 166 -3.68 8.01 2.78
C GLN A 166 -4.35 6.84 2.06
N ALA A 167 -5.65 6.97 1.81
CA ALA A 167 -6.42 5.99 1.04
C ALA A 167 -7.26 6.65 -0.03
N CYS A 168 -7.35 6.03 -1.20
CA CYS A 168 -8.36 6.35 -2.19
C CYS A 168 -9.16 5.10 -2.52
N ARG A 169 -10.48 5.28 -2.58
CA ARG A 169 -11.44 4.25 -2.94
C ARG A 169 -12.00 4.55 -4.31
N LEU A 170 -12.03 3.54 -5.18
CA LEU A 170 -12.75 3.55 -6.44
C LEU A 170 -13.91 2.56 -6.32
N ARG A 171 -15.14 3.05 -6.50
CA ARG A 171 -16.35 2.21 -6.55
C ARG A 171 -16.73 2.01 -8.01
N PHE A 172 -16.91 0.76 -8.42
CA PHE A 172 -17.28 0.37 -9.77
C PHE A 172 -18.73 -0.14 -9.76
N GLU A 173 -19.69 0.74 -9.50
CA GLU A 173 -21.11 0.38 -9.49
C GLU A 173 -21.79 0.88 -10.77
N PRO A 174 -22.73 0.12 -11.36
CA PRO A 174 -23.37 0.45 -12.64
C PRO A 174 -24.02 1.84 -12.70
N THR A 175 -24.37 2.41 -11.55
CA THR A 175 -25.10 3.68 -11.44
C THR A 175 -24.29 4.84 -10.89
N GLN A 176 -23.17 4.62 -10.17
CA GLN A 176 -22.34 5.70 -9.62
C GLN A 176 -20.89 5.25 -9.43
N ASP A 177 -20.02 5.66 -10.36
CA ASP A 177 -18.58 5.63 -10.19
C ASP A 177 -18.13 6.85 -9.37
N THR A 178 -17.56 6.62 -8.20
CA THR A 178 -17.09 7.70 -7.31
C THR A 178 -15.68 7.45 -6.79
N THR A 179 -14.89 8.51 -6.74
CA THR A 179 -13.59 8.56 -6.07
C THR A 179 -13.73 9.21 -4.69
N GLY A 180 -13.12 8.61 -3.66
CA GLY A 180 -13.07 9.22 -2.33
C GLY A 180 -11.68 9.10 -1.71
N ALA A 181 -10.94 10.20 -1.71
CA ALA A 181 -9.67 10.30 -1.00
C ALA A 181 -9.90 10.62 0.48
N LEU A 182 -9.17 9.93 1.35
CA LEU A 182 -9.15 10.15 2.78
C LEU A 182 -7.73 10.46 3.22
N ASN A 183 -7.57 11.60 3.89
CA ASN A 183 -6.38 11.95 4.65
C ASN A 183 -6.66 11.52 6.10
N SER A 184 -5.91 10.54 6.59
CA SER A 184 -6.15 9.85 7.87
C SER A 184 -7.39 8.95 7.86
N PHE A 185 -7.17 7.65 7.95
CA PHE A 185 -8.21 6.64 8.01
C PHE A 185 -7.73 5.45 8.83
N ASP A 186 -8.68 4.81 9.50
CA ASP A 186 -8.45 3.58 10.25
C ASP A 186 -8.96 2.41 9.42
N LEU A 187 -8.06 1.49 9.10
CA LEU A 187 -8.41 0.26 8.37
C LEU A 187 -8.94 -0.82 9.28
N GLY A 188 -8.74 -0.73 10.59
CA GLY A 188 -9.17 -1.76 11.52
C GLY A 188 -9.10 -1.24 12.95
N PHE A 189 -9.21 -2.16 13.91
CA PHE A 189 -9.11 -1.85 15.33
C PHE A 189 -8.42 -3.01 16.07
N VAL A 190 -7.75 -2.71 17.18
CA VAL A 190 -7.29 -3.72 18.15
C VAL A 190 -8.36 -3.83 19.23
N PRO A 191 -9.07 -4.97 19.32
CA PRO A 191 -10.06 -5.18 20.37
C PRO A 191 -9.41 -5.08 21.76
N GLY A 192 -10.08 -4.38 22.69
CA GLY A 192 -9.67 -4.33 24.10
C GLY A 192 -8.41 -3.53 24.41
N SER A 193 -7.88 -2.74 23.46
CA SER A 193 -6.69 -1.89 23.67
C SER A 193 -5.45 -2.67 24.14
N THR A 194 -5.31 -3.95 23.77
CA THR A 194 -4.16 -4.74 24.22
C THR A 194 -2.85 -4.24 23.58
N THR A 195 -1.77 -4.29 24.34
CA THR A 195 -0.40 -4.00 23.88
C THR A 195 0.41 -5.26 23.58
N ASP A 196 -0.17 -6.43 23.86
CA ASP A 196 0.36 -7.74 23.50
C ASP A 196 -0.84 -8.67 23.23
N SER A 197 -0.95 -9.12 21.99
CA SER A 197 -1.98 -9.99 21.47
C SER A 197 -1.52 -11.45 21.40
N ARG A 198 -0.23 -11.73 21.66
CA ARG A 198 0.34 -13.05 21.41
C ARG A 198 -0.31 -14.13 22.28
N VAL A 199 -0.59 -15.27 21.66
CA VAL A 199 -0.92 -16.52 22.36
C VAL A 199 0.30 -17.43 22.24
N GLY A 200 1.14 -17.42 23.28
CA GLY A 200 2.47 -18.02 23.20
C GLY A 200 3.37 -17.23 22.23
N LEU A 201 3.84 -17.88 21.17
CA LEU A 201 4.66 -17.24 20.12
C LEU A 201 3.85 -16.75 18.92
N ALA A 202 2.53 -16.99 18.90
CA ALA A 202 1.68 -16.66 17.76
C ALA A 202 1.05 -15.27 17.93
N PRO A 203 1.39 -14.28 17.08
CA PRO A 203 0.76 -12.96 17.10
C PRO A 203 -0.68 -13.02 16.58
N GLN A 204 -1.57 -12.17 17.10
CA GLN A 204 -2.88 -11.95 16.47
C GLN A 204 -2.75 -10.94 15.35
N ILE A 205 -3.44 -11.22 14.25
CA ILE A 205 -3.44 -10.39 13.05
C ILE A 205 -4.84 -9.81 12.89
N PHE A 206 -4.90 -8.48 12.76
CA PHE A 206 -6.15 -7.73 12.70
C PHE A 206 -6.49 -7.42 11.23
N PRO A 207 -7.67 -7.85 10.74
CA PRO A 207 -8.06 -7.60 9.37
C PRO A 207 -8.26 -6.10 9.13
N HIS A 208 -7.78 -5.64 7.98
CA HIS A 208 -8.17 -4.34 7.45
C HIS A 208 -9.55 -4.41 6.81
N TRP A 209 -10.21 -3.26 6.68
CA TRP A 209 -11.55 -3.11 6.14
C TRP A 209 -11.58 -1.98 5.13
N MET A 210 -12.39 -2.15 4.09
CA MET A 210 -12.64 -1.15 3.07
C MET A 210 -14.13 -0.80 3.03
N MET A 211 -14.42 0.49 2.90
CA MET A 211 -15.80 0.99 2.74
C MET A 211 -16.09 1.30 1.26
N LEU A 212 -16.35 0.26 0.50
CA LEU A 212 -16.98 0.37 -0.82
C LEU A 212 -18.49 0.16 -0.62
N PRO A 213 -19.39 0.10 -1.62
CA PRO A 213 -20.82 0.28 -1.35
C PRO A 213 -21.38 -0.69 -0.29
N LYS A 214 -20.68 -1.82 -0.10
CA LYS A 214 -20.72 -2.63 1.13
C LYS A 214 -19.35 -2.61 1.80
N GLN A 215 -19.34 -2.61 3.14
CA GLN A 215 -18.11 -2.82 3.90
C GLN A 215 -17.60 -4.25 3.66
N ARG A 216 -16.31 -4.39 3.34
CA ARG A 216 -15.65 -5.68 3.08
C ARG A 216 -14.32 -5.74 3.84
N PRO A 217 -13.89 -6.93 4.28
CA PRO A 217 -12.53 -7.10 4.73
C PRO A 217 -11.55 -6.96 3.56
N CYS A 218 -10.35 -6.50 3.85
CA CYS A 218 -9.21 -6.50 2.95
C CYS A 218 -8.47 -7.83 3.07
N VAL A 219 -8.16 -8.47 1.95
CA VAL A 219 -7.34 -9.70 1.92
C VAL A 219 -5.86 -9.37 1.73
N GLY A 220 -5.56 -8.27 1.03
CA GLY A 220 -4.18 -7.93 0.66
C GLY A 220 -3.34 -7.33 1.78
N THR A 221 -3.97 -6.87 2.85
CA THR A 221 -3.30 -6.13 3.93
C THR A 221 -3.92 -6.42 5.28
N ALA A 222 -3.09 -6.49 6.32
CA ALA A 222 -3.54 -6.60 7.70
C ALA A 222 -2.59 -5.87 8.66
N GLY A 223 -3.06 -5.67 9.88
CA GLY A 223 -2.30 -5.07 10.96
C GLY A 223 -1.86 -6.10 12.00
N SER A 224 -0.75 -5.83 12.67
CA SER A 224 -0.35 -6.48 13.91
C SER A 224 0.04 -5.41 14.93
N ILE A 225 0.15 -5.78 16.21
CA ILE A 225 0.82 -4.91 17.17
C ILE A 225 2.31 -4.86 16.82
N ALA A 226 2.90 -3.67 16.92
CA ALA A 226 4.30 -3.46 16.57
C ALA A 226 5.22 -4.31 17.47
N GLY A 227 6.17 -5.02 16.85
CA GLY A 227 7.14 -5.86 17.55
C GLY A 227 6.70 -7.31 17.77
N GLU A 228 5.45 -7.67 17.49
CA GLU A 228 5.00 -9.07 17.64
C GLU A 228 5.37 -9.98 16.48
N VAL A 229 5.45 -9.41 15.28
CA VAL A 229 5.92 -10.09 14.07
C VAL A 229 7.30 -9.53 13.73
N GLY A 230 8.26 -10.40 13.42
CA GLY A 230 9.60 -9.98 13.01
C GLY A 230 9.55 -9.18 11.69
N LEU A 231 10.38 -8.16 11.57
CA LEU A 231 10.50 -7.41 10.31
C LEU A 231 10.94 -8.36 9.19
N HIS A 232 10.28 -8.28 8.03
CA HIS A 232 10.53 -9.11 6.85
C HIS A 232 10.28 -10.61 7.03
N THR A 233 9.64 -11.03 8.12
CA THR A 233 9.26 -12.43 8.28
C THR A 233 7.96 -12.70 7.56
N GLN A 234 7.90 -13.84 6.89
CA GLN A 234 6.66 -14.35 6.33
C GLN A 234 5.89 -15.18 7.36
N PHE A 235 4.57 -15.15 7.30
CA PHE A 235 3.72 -16.00 8.13
C PHE A 235 2.41 -16.36 7.40
N PRO A 236 1.86 -17.57 7.62
CA PRO A 236 0.57 -17.95 7.06
C PRO A 236 -0.59 -17.43 7.93
N MET A 237 -1.66 -16.96 7.30
CA MET A 237 -2.89 -16.53 7.97
C MET A 237 -4.12 -16.65 7.06
N ALA A 238 -5.29 -16.94 7.63
CA ALA A 238 -6.58 -16.88 6.94
C ALA A 238 -7.35 -15.63 7.38
N LEU A 239 -7.16 -14.49 6.69
CA LEU A 239 -7.84 -13.23 7.04
C LEU A 239 -9.34 -13.24 6.69
N VAL A 240 -9.70 -13.92 5.59
CA VAL A 240 -11.08 -13.98 5.07
C VAL A 240 -11.37 -15.41 4.65
N GLY A 241 -12.46 -15.96 5.18
CA GLY A 241 -12.82 -17.36 4.94
C GLY A 241 -11.86 -18.32 5.65
N VAL A 242 -11.58 -19.46 5.00
CA VAL A 242 -10.75 -20.55 5.58
C VAL A 242 -9.42 -20.75 4.85
N ALA A 243 -9.20 -20.06 3.74
CA ALA A 243 -7.99 -20.22 2.93
C ALA A 243 -6.80 -19.53 3.62
N GLN A 244 -5.75 -20.31 3.93
CA GLN A 244 -4.49 -19.76 4.40
C GLN A 244 -3.75 -19.10 3.22
N ARG A 245 -3.21 -17.90 3.48
CA ARG A 245 -2.34 -17.16 2.58
C ARG A 245 -1.08 -16.73 3.32
N ASN A 246 0.01 -16.55 2.61
CA ASN A 246 1.25 -16.05 3.19
C ASN A 246 1.24 -14.52 3.22
N TYR A 247 1.81 -13.95 4.27
CA TYR A 247 1.94 -12.50 4.44
C TYR A 247 3.37 -12.15 4.81
N LEU A 248 3.86 -11.04 4.28
CA LEU A 248 5.16 -10.47 4.61
C LEU A 248 4.98 -9.26 5.54
N HIS A 249 5.70 -9.27 6.66
CA HIS A 249 5.69 -8.15 7.59
C HIS A 249 6.60 -6.99 7.14
N LEU A 250 6.05 -5.78 7.02
CA LEU A 250 6.78 -4.59 6.54
C LEU A 250 7.11 -3.56 7.62
N GLY A 251 6.71 -3.80 8.88
CA GLY A 251 6.83 -2.80 9.94
C GLY A 251 5.85 -1.63 9.75
N GLY A 252 6.28 -0.41 10.08
CA GLY A 252 5.45 0.81 9.98
C GLY A 252 5.32 1.33 8.55
N ALA A 253 4.61 0.61 7.68
CA ALA A 253 4.47 0.95 6.25
C ALA A 253 3.25 1.82 5.93
N PHE A 254 2.05 1.32 6.21
CA PHE A 254 0.79 1.96 5.82
C PHE A 254 -0.06 2.32 7.03
N GLY A 255 0.60 2.58 8.16
CA GLY A 255 0.03 2.65 9.50
C GLY A 255 -1.40 3.16 9.51
N CYS A 256 -2.34 2.22 9.57
CA CYS A 256 -3.65 2.55 10.08
C CYS A 256 -3.50 2.67 11.58
N THR A 257 -4.07 3.73 12.15
CA THR A 257 -4.30 3.69 13.59
C THR A 257 -5.32 2.58 13.79
N LEU A 258 -4.93 1.48 14.42
CA LEU A 258 -5.93 0.55 14.91
C LEU A 258 -6.49 1.22 16.17
N SER A 259 -7.54 2.03 15.98
CA SER A 259 -8.12 2.78 17.07
C SER A 259 -8.68 1.81 18.10
N ALA A 260 -8.10 1.82 19.29
CA ALA A 260 -8.67 1.11 20.40
C ALA A 260 -9.91 1.89 20.88
N PHE A 261 -11.04 1.22 21.03
CA PHE A 261 -12.30 1.84 21.42
C PHE A 261 -12.27 2.26 22.91
N ASN A 262 -11.48 3.25 23.27
CA ASN A 262 -11.36 3.71 24.65
C ASN A 262 -12.35 4.87 24.89
N LYS A 263 -13.43 4.59 25.63
CA LYS A 263 -14.54 5.53 25.87
C LYS A 263 -14.17 6.70 26.79
N SER A 264 -13.02 6.66 27.47
CA SER A 264 -12.61 7.70 28.40
C SER A 264 -11.12 8.02 28.28
N SER A 265 -10.82 9.28 27.92
CA SER A 265 -9.50 9.93 27.79
C SER A 265 -8.55 9.35 26.72
N SER A 266 -8.09 10.24 25.85
CA SER A 266 -7.09 10.09 24.76
C SER A 266 -6.62 8.65 24.52
N PRO A 267 -7.08 7.95 23.46
CA PRO A 267 -6.67 6.58 23.21
C PRO A 267 -5.14 6.53 23.17
N THR A 268 -4.53 5.76 24.08
CA THR A 268 -3.13 5.39 23.97
C THR A 268 -3.03 4.60 22.67
N ALA A 269 -2.55 5.25 21.61
CA ALA A 269 -2.43 4.62 20.32
C ALA A 269 -1.47 3.42 20.46
N VAL A 270 -1.99 2.21 20.31
CA VAL A 270 -1.15 1.03 20.20
C VAL A 270 -0.37 1.19 18.90
N ALA A 271 0.96 1.13 18.97
CA ALA A 271 1.78 1.16 17.77
C ALA A 271 1.48 -0.11 16.96
N THR A 272 1.16 0.07 15.68
CA THR A 272 0.81 -1.03 14.78
C THR A 272 1.81 -1.12 13.65
N ALA A 273 1.89 -2.30 13.07
CA ALA A 273 2.69 -2.56 11.90
C ALA A 273 1.81 -3.24 10.83
N THR A 274 2.23 -3.12 9.57
CA THR A 274 1.46 -3.62 8.43
C THR A 274 2.13 -4.84 7.84
N SER A 275 1.30 -5.83 7.51
CA SER A 275 1.67 -6.98 6.70
C SER A 275 0.92 -6.93 5.37
N ILE A 276 1.59 -7.35 4.30
CA ILE A 276 1.01 -7.45 2.96
C ILE A 276 0.91 -8.91 2.54
N LEU A 277 -0.11 -9.24 1.75
CA LEU A 277 -0.21 -10.55 1.10
C LEU A 277 1.08 -10.81 0.30
N TRP A 278 1.64 -12.00 0.44
CA TRP A 278 2.87 -12.41 -0.20
C TRP A 278 2.66 -13.76 -0.87
N GLU A 279 2.47 -13.74 -2.19
CA GLU A 279 2.32 -14.94 -3.01
C GLU A 279 3.50 -14.95 -3.99
N ASP A 280 4.24 -16.07 -4.01
CA ASP A 280 5.42 -16.29 -4.85
C ASP A 280 5.05 -16.53 -6.32
#